data_AF-A0A7S3MJ71-F1
#
_entry.id   AF-A0A7S3MJ71-F1
#
_cell.length_a   1.000
_cell.length_b   1.000
_cell.length_c   1.000
_cell.angle_alpha   90.00
_cell.angle_beta   90.00
_cell.angle_gamma   90.00
#
_symmetry.space_group_name_H-M   'P 1'
#
loop_
_entity.id
_entity.type
_entity.pdbx_description
1 polymer ?
#
loop_
_entity_poly.entity_id
_entity_poly.type
_entity_poly.pdbx_seq_one_letter_code
_entity_poly.pdbx_strand_id
1 'polypeptide(L)'
;GKDSLEAQETPEGRIVGIYIRIMEGAMTFLREEYTICAVFCVFFGLTIMGLVSWGTHSTKQGVATAVAFWIGASTSMLCGFLGMMIATYSNARTTLSAVKKEDGYTKAFNVAFRGGSVMGYLLCSLGVLVLWILLTVYKMFF
;
A
#
# COMPACT_ATOMS: atom_id res chain seq x y z
N GLY A 1 22.98 -19.18 17.32
CA GLY A 1 23.95 -18.33 18.04
C GLY A 1 25.14 -18.03 17.15
N LYS A 2 25.97 -19.05 16.86
CA LYS A 2 27.04 -18.98 15.86
C LYS A 2 26.54 -19.10 14.40
N ASP A 3 25.53 -19.93 14.15
CA ASP A 3 24.99 -20.13 12.78
C ASP A 3 24.38 -18.87 12.15
N SER A 4 23.81 -17.99 12.99
CA SER A 4 23.25 -16.69 12.61
C SER A 4 24.32 -15.63 12.29
N LEU A 5 25.54 -15.80 12.81
CA LEU A 5 26.68 -14.92 12.56
C LEU A 5 27.44 -15.36 11.30
N GLU A 6 27.62 -16.67 11.08
CA GLU A 6 28.22 -17.21 9.83
C GLU A 6 27.33 -16.94 8.60
N ALA A 7 26.01 -17.01 8.75
CA ALA A 7 25.09 -16.64 7.67
C ALA A 7 25.25 -15.18 7.23
N GLN A 8 25.59 -14.26 8.15
CA GLN A 8 25.81 -12.84 7.88
C GLN A 8 27.13 -12.53 7.16
N GLU A 9 28.12 -13.43 7.22
CA GLU A 9 29.40 -13.23 6.52
C GLU A 9 29.28 -13.47 5.01
N THR A 10 28.27 -14.20 4.56
CA THR A 10 28.00 -14.35 3.12
C THR A 10 27.45 -13.05 2.52
N PRO A 11 27.82 -12.70 1.26
CA PRO A 11 27.27 -11.53 0.57
C PRO A 11 25.73 -11.52 0.53
N GLU A 12 25.12 -12.71 0.41
CA GLU A 12 23.67 -12.89 0.39
C GLU A 12 23.03 -12.62 1.75
N GLY A 13 23.62 -13.12 2.84
CA GLY A 13 23.14 -12.86 4.20
C GLY A 13 23.26 -11.40 4.61
N ARG A 14 24.28 -10.68 4.14
CA ARG A 14 24.39 -9.24 4.34
C ARG A 14 23.24 -8.47 3.67
N ILE A 15 22.86 -8.86 2.45
CA ILE A 15 21.73 -8.24 1.73
C ILE A 15 20.41 -8.47 2.49
N VAL A 16 20.20 -9.69 3.00
CA VAL A 16 19.00 -10.02 3.80
C VAL A 16 18.97 -9.21 5.10
N GLY A 17 20.10 -9.05 5.78
CA GLY A 17 20.20 -8.23 6.99
C GLY A 17 19.85 -6.76 6.77
N ILE A 18 20.30 -6.17 5.64
CA ILE A 18 19.96 -4.81 5.25
C ILE A 18 18.46 -4.71 4.92
N TYR A 19 17.93 -5.67 4.16
CA TYR A 19 16.52 -5.75 3.81
C TYR A 19 15.61 -5.71 5.04
N ILE A 20 15.90 -6.51 6.07
CA ILE A 20 15.09 -6.58 7.28
C ILE A 20 15.04 -5.21 7.97
N ARG A 21 16.18 -4.52 8.08
CA ARG A 21 16.26 -3.18 8.69
C ARG A 21 15.47 -2.13 7.90
N ILE A 22 15.55 -2.18 6.57
CA ILE A 22 14.77 -1.29 5.70
C ILE A 22 13.28 -1.57 5.86
N MET A 23 12.88 -2.84 5.84
CA MET A 23 11.48 -3.24 6.00
C MET A 23 10.92 -2.79 7.36
N GLU A 24 11.68 -2.98 8.44
CA GLU A 24 11.28 -2.58 9.79
C GLU A 24 11.15 -1.05 9.91
N GLY A 25 12.11 -0.29 9.36
CA GLY A 25 12.03 1.17 9.31
C GLY A 25 10.83 1.66 8.48
N ALA A 26 10.60 1.06 7.32
CA ALA A 26 9.48 1.38 6.45
C ALA A 26 8.12 1.11 7.11
N MET A 27 8.00 -0.01 7.84
CA MET A 27 6.80 -0.36 8.60
C MET A 27 6.57 0.57 9.79
N THR A 28 7.63 1.01 10.45
CA THR A 28 7.55 1.99 11.54
C THR A 28 7.08 3.34 11.01
N PHE A 29 7.65 3.80 9.90
CA PHE A 29 7.24 5.03 9.22
C PHE A 29 5.76 4.98 8.81
N LEU A 30 5.30 3.90 8.18
CA LEU A 30 3.89 3.75 7.78
C LEU A 30 2.93 3.81 8.95
N ARG A 31 3.28 3.22 10.10
CA ARG A 31 2.42 3.26 11.29
C ARG A 31 2.21 4.69 11.79
N GLU A 32 3.29 5.46 11.85
CA GLU A 32 3.22 6.87 12.26
C GLU A 32 2.44 7.72 11.25
N GLU A 33 2.75 7.57 9.96
CA GLU A 33 2.04 8.27 8.89
C GLU A 33 0.54 7.92 8.90
N TYR A 34 0.20 6.64 9.02
CA TYR A 34 -1.20 6.19 8.97
C TYR A 34 -1.98 6.62 10.18
N THR A 35 -1.34 6.77 11.34
CA THR A 35 -2.00 7.30 12.53
C THR A 35 -2.44 8.74 12.29
N ILE A 36 -1.58 9.57 11.71
CA ILE A 36 -1.89 10.97 11.37
C ILE A 36 -2.93 11.04 10.24
N CYS A 37 -2.75 10.24 9.18
CA CYS A 37 -3.70 10.18 8.07
C CYS A 37 -5.10 9.71 8.50
N ALA A 38 -5.20 8.72 9.38
CA ALA A 38 -6.47 8.21 9.87
C ALA A 38 -7.24 9.29 10.64
N VAL A 39 -6.57 10.04 11.51
CA VAL A 39 -7.16 11.17 12.23
C VAL A 39 -7.68 12.21 11.24
N PHE A 40 -6.86 12.59 10.25
CA PHE A 40 -7.28 13.52 9.20
C PHE A 40 -8.50 13.03 8.41
N CYS A 41 -8.51 11.77 7.98
CA CYS A 41 -9.62 11.18 7.22
C CYS A 41 -10.93 11.16 8.02
N VAL A 42 -10.88 10.92 9.33
CA VAL A 42 -12.08 10.97 10.18
C VAL A 42 -12.64 12.40 10.23
N PHE A 43 -11.79 13.39 10.56
CA PHE A 43 -12.23 14.79 10.63
C PHE A 43 -12.73 15.34 9.29
N PHE A 44 -12.05 15.00 8.20
CA PHE A 44 -12.43 15.46 6.88
C PHE A 44 -13.74 14.81 6.42
N GLY A 45 -13.95 13.52 6.70
CA GLY A 45 -15.22 12.84 6.41
C GLY A 45 -16.41 13.45 7.17
N LEU A 46 -16.22 13.83 8.44
CA LEU A 46 -17.25 14.55 9.21
C LEU A 46 -17.53 15.94 8.62
N THR A 47 -16.49 16.65 8.19
CA THR A 47 -16.63 17.96 7.52
C THR A 47 -17.43 17.83 6.22
N ILE A 48 -17.15 16.80 5.40
CA ILE A 48 -17.91 16.50 4.18
C ILE A 48 -19.38 16.24 4.52
N MET A 49 -19.67 15.44 5.54
CA MET A 49 -21.03 15.13 5.97
C MET A 49 -21.81 16.42 6.29
N GLY A 50 -21.20 17.33 7.07
CA GLY A 50 -21.81 18.60 7.46
C GLY A 50 -22.06 19.54 6.28
N LEU A 51 -21.04 19.75 5.42
CA LEU A 51 -21.13 20.66 4.28
C LEU A 51 -22.10 20.17 3.20
N VAL A 52 -22.09 18.88 2.89
CA VAL A 52 -22.98 18.30 1.87
C VAL A 52 -24.43 18.26 2.38
N SER A 53 -24.65 17.92 3.66
CA SER A 53 -25.99 17.97 4.25
C SER A 53 -26.58 19.38 4.25
N TRP A 54 -25.75 20.41 4.42
CA TRP A 54 -26.18 21.81 4.31
C TRP A 54 -26.49 22.21 2.87
N GLY A 55 -25.62 21.87 1.92
CA GLY A 55 -25.76 22.29 0.52
C GLY A 55 -26.93 21.64 -0.22
N THR A 56 -27.27 20.38 0.07
CA THR A 56 -28.32 19.65 -0.66
C THR A 56 -29.62 19.50 0.13
N HIS A 57 -29.72 20.08 1.33
CA HIS A 57 -30.88 19.95 2.25
C HIS A 57 -31.34 18.50 2.49
N SER A 58 -30.46 17.52 2.26
CA SER A 58 -30.76 16.09 2.35
C SER A 58 -29.65 15.39 3.13
N THR A 59 -29.97 15.02 4.37
CA THR A 59 -29.04 14.32 5.27
C THR A 59 -28.61 12.96 4.70
N LYS A 60 -29.46 12.33 3.88
CA LYS A 60 -29.16 11.03 3.24
C LYS A 60 -27.96 11.12 2.29
N GLN A 61 -27.87 12.20 1.49
CA GLN A 61 -26.76 12.40 0.57
C GLN A 61 -25.47 12.78 1.29
N GLY A 62 -25.55 13.59 2.35
CA GLY A 62 -24.39 13.92 3.18
C GLY A 62 -23.75 12.69 3.82
N VAL A 63 -24.57 11.80 4.40
CA VAL A 63 -24.08 10.55 5.00
C VAL A 63 -23.51 9.61 3.93
N ALA A 64 -24.17 9.48 2.78
CA ALA A 64 -23.66 8.68 1.68
C ALA A 64 -22.27 9.18 1.24
N THR A 65 -22.09 10.45 0.91
CA THR A 65 -20.79 10.96 0.44
C THR A 65 -19.67 10.77 1.47
N ALA A 66 -19.96 10.95 2.77
CA ALA A 66 -18.99 10.72 3.83
C ALA A 66 -18.57 9.23 3.94
N VAL A 67 -19.51 8.30 3.79
CA VAL A 67 -19.22 6.86 3.79
C VAL A 67 -18.37 6.46 2.59
N ALA A 68 -18.67 6.95 1.38
CA ALA A 68 -17.83 6.74 0.20
C ALA A 68 -16.40 7.26 0.42
N PHE A 69 -16.25 8.43 1.05
CA PHE A 69 -14.95 8.99 1.38
C PHE A 69 -14.14 8.08 2.32
N TRP A 70 -14.75 7.57 3.40
CA TRP A 70 -14.04 6.68 4.32
C TRP A 70 -13.67 5.33 3.69
N ILE A 71 -14.55 4.77 2.86
CA ILE A 71 -14.25 3.54 2.11
C ILE A 71 -13.09 3.79 1.13
N GLY A 72 -13.10 4.91 0.41
CA GLY A 72 -12.00 5.29 -0.48
C GLY A 72 -10.69 5.53 0.26
N ALA A 73 -10.74 6.25 1.39
CA ALA A 73 -9.57 6.55 2.22
C ALA A 73 -8.95 5.27 2.82
N SER A 74 -9.78 4.37 3.36
CA SER A 74 -9.31 3.08 3.88
C SER A 74 -8.69 2.21 2.78
N THR A 75 -9.31 2.17 1.60
CA THR A 75 -8.76 1.46 0.44
C THR A 75 -7.42 2.06 0.00
N SER A 76 -7.29 3.39 -0.01
CA SER A 76 -6.03 4.08 -0.34
C SER A 76 -4.91 3.71 0.62
N MET A 77 -5.20 3.71 1.93
CA MET A 77 -4.24 3.25 2.95
C MET A 77 -3.88 1.77 2.77
N LEU A 78 -4.83 0.90 2.45
CA LEU A 78 -4.51 -0.51 2.16
C LEU A 78 -3.59 -0.66 0.92
N CYS A 79 -3.85 0.10 -0.14
CA CYS A 79 -3.03 0.11 -1.35
C CYS A 79 -1.59 0.58 -1.08
N GLY A 80 -1.42 1.64 -0.28
CA GLY A 80 -0.10 2.14 0.11
C GLY A 80 0.70 1.12 0.92
N PHE A 81 0.04 0.45 1.87
CA PHE A 81 0.65 -0.60 2.69
C PHE A 81 1.15 -1.78 1.84
N LEU A 82 0.27 -2.29 0.96
CA LEU A 82 0.60 -3.41 0.07
C LEU A 82 1.73 -3.04 -0.91
N GLY A 83 1.70 -1.81 -1.45
CA GLY A 83 2.74 -1.28 -2.31
C GLY A 83 4.11 -1.25 -1.62
N MET A 84 4.17 -0.76 -0.38
CA MET A 84 5.43 -0.70 0.37
C MET A 84 5.99 -2.09 0.70
N MET A 85 5.13 -3.05 1.04
CA MET A 85 5.55 -4.44 1.25
C MET A 85 6.13 -5.07 0.00
N ILE A 86 5.49 -4.90 -1.15
CA ILE A 86 5.98 -5.43 -2.43
C ILE A 86 7.29 -4.74 -2.84
N ALA A 87 7.40 -3.42 -2.66
CA ALA A 87 8.60 -2.66 -2.99
C ALA A 87 9.81 -3.09 -2.15
N THR A 88 9.66 -3.14 -0.82
CA THR A 88 10.76 -3.56 0.08
C THR A 88 11.21 -5.01 -0.19
N TYR A 89 10.27 -5.90 -0.48
CA TYR A 89 10.57 -7.28 -0.86
C TYR A 89 11.27 -7.40 -2.23
N SER A 90 10.77 -6.68 -3.24
CA SER A 90 11.32 -6.70 -4.60
C SER A 90 12.73 -6.13 -4.65
N ASN A 91 13.02 -5.10 -3.87
CA ASN A 91 14.35 -4.46 -3.81
C ASN A 91 15.43 -5.47 -3.42
N ALA A 92 15.22 -6.26 -2.35
CA ALA A 92 16.17 -7.26 -1.89
C ALA A 92 16.40 -8.36 -2.94
N ARG A 93 15.33 -8.88 -3.55
CA ARG A 93 15.42 -9.90 -4.61
C ARG A 93 16.11 -9.37 -5.87
N THR A 94 15.90 -8.11 -6.20
CA THR A 94 16.53 -7.46 -7.36
C THR A 94 18.05 -7.37 -7.14
N THR A 95 18.50 -6.93 -5.97
CA THR A 95 19.92 -6.89 -5.62
C THR A 95 20.54 -8.29 -5.62
N LEU A 96 19.89 -9.29 -5.01
CA LEU A 96 20.35 -10.68 -5.04
C LEU A 96 20.47 -11.23 -6.46
N SER A 97 19.58 -10.83 -7.37
CA SER A 97 19.62 -11.26 -8.77
C SER A 97 20.71 -10.54 -9.57
N ALA A 98 20.99 -9.28 -9.25
CA ALA A 98 22.03 -8.48 -9.90
C ALA A 98 23.45 -8.95 -9.55
N VAL A 99 23.66 -9.45 -8.33
CA VAL A 99 24.97 -9.92 -7.86
C VAL A 99 25.35 -11.30 -8.45
N LYS A 100 24.40 -12.02 -9.06
CA LYS A 100 24.67 -13.31 -9.72
C LYS A 100 25.47 -13.09 -11.02
N LYS A 101 26.50 -13.94 -11.23
CA LYS A 101 27.47 -13.82 -12.34
C LYS A 101 26.87 -14.03 -13.74
N GLU A 102 25.78 -14.77 -13.88
CA GLU A 102 25.17 -15.08 -15.18
C GLU A 102 23.91 -14.24 -15.44
N ASP A 103 23.97 -13.34 -16.42
CA ASP A 103 22.88 -12.47 -16.86
C ASP A 103 22.19 -11.68 -15.73
N GLY A 104 22.98 -11.21 -14.76
CA GLY A 104 22.50 -10.51 -13.57
C GLY A 104 21.61 -9.30 -13.90
N TYR A 105 21.93 -8.54 -14.95
CA TYR A 105 21.14 -7.39 -15.39
C TYR A 105 19.74 -7.78 -15.89
N THR A 106 19.64 -8.74 -16.81
CA THR A 106 18.36 -9.20 -17.36
C THR A 106 17.49 -9.84 -16.29
N LYS A 107 18.09 -10.63 -15.40
CA LYS A 107 17.37 -11.28 -14.29
C LYS A 107 16.89 -10.25 -13.26
N ALA A 108 17.73 -9.30 -12.87
CA ALA A 108 17.36 -8.22 -11.96
C ALA A 108 16.24 -7.35 -12.53
N PHE A 109 16.34 -6.97 -13.81
CA PHE A 109 15.29 -6.21 -14.49
C PHE A 109 13.96 -6.97 -14.48
N ASN A 110 13.96 -8.26 -14.84
CA ASN A 110 12.74 -9.07 -14.83
C ASN A 110 12.13 -9.19 -13.42
N VAL A 111 12.95 -9.29 -12.38
CA VAL A 111 12.46 -9.32 -10.98
C VAL A 111 11.85 -7.98 -10.59
N ALA A 112 12.54 -6.87 -10.84
CA ALA A 112 12.04 -5.53 -10.54
C ALA A 112 10.75 -5.23 -11.31
N PHE A 113 10.72 -5.55 -12.60
CA PHE A 113 9.55 -5.35 -13.46
C PHE A 113 8.36 -6.17 -12.97
N ARG A 114 8.55 -7.45 -12.63
CA ARG A 114 7.51 -8.30 -12.05
C ARG A 114 7.01 -7.78 -10.72
N GLY A 115 7.91 -7.32 -9.84
CA GLY A 115 7.53 -6.68 -8.59
C GLY A 115 6.65 -5.44 -8.81
N GLY A 116 7.04 -4.58 -9.75
CA GLY A 116 6.26 -3.40 -10.13
C GLY A 116 4.91 -3.72 -10.77
N SER A 117 4.85 -4.74 -11.63
CA SER A 117 3.58 -5.15 -12.26
C SER A 117 2.61 -5.75 -11.25
N VAL A 118 3.07 -6.54 -10.28
CA VAL A 118 2.20 -7.07 -9.21
C VAL A 118 1.60 -5.94 -8.38
N MET A 119 2.41 -4.93 -8.03
CA MET A 119 1.91 -3.72 -7.36
C MET A 119 0.83 -3.04 -8.23
N GLY A 120 1.11 -2.77 -9.51
CA GLY A 120 0.17 -2.13 -10.41
C GLY A 120 -1.17 -2.87 -10.57
N TYR A 121 -1.13 -4.18 -10.85
CA TYR A 121 -2.36 -4.96 -11.03
C TYR A 121 -3.19 -5.04 -9.76
N LEU A 122 -2.56 -5.16 -8.60
CA LEU A 122 -3.24 -5.21 -7.31
C LEU A 122 -3.97 -3.89 -7.02
N LEU A 123 -3.30 -2.75 -7.21
CA LEU A 123 -3.89 -1.43 -6.96
C LEU A 123 -5.04 -1.13 -7.93
N CYS A 124 -4.85 -1.41 -9.22
CA CYS A 124 -5.90 -1.21 -10.23
C CYS A 124 -7.12 -2.09 -9.96
N SER A 125 -6.91 -3.38 -9.63
CA SER A 125 -8.01 -4.30 -9.35
C SER A 125 -8.79 -3.90 -8.11
N LEU A 126 -8.12 -3.56 -7.01
CA LEU A 126 -8.78 -3.08 -5.78
C LEU A 126 -9.54 -1.77 -6.02
N GLY A 127 -8.96 -0.82 -6.74
CA GLY A 127 -9.61 0.46 -7.04
C GLY A 127 -10.88 0.29 -7.85
N VAL A 128 -10.84 -0.53 -8.92
CA VAL A 128 -12.01 -0.80 -9.77
C VAL A 128 -13.07 -1.59 -9.00
N LEU A 129 -12.67 -2.57 -8.18
CA LEU A 129 -13.59 -3.38 -7.38
C LEU A 129 -14.33 -2.51 -6.36
N VAL A 130 -13.63 -1.66 -5.62
CA VAL A 130 -14.25 -0.77 -4.63
C VAL A 130 -15.17 0.24 -5.30
N LEU A 131 -14.75 0.81 -6.43
CA LEU A 131 -15.60 1.72 -7.21
C LEU A 131 -16.88 1.02 -7.69
N TRP A 132 -16.77 -0.20 -8.21
CA TRP A 132 -17.91 -0.97 -8.68
C TRP A 132 -18.90 -1.28 -7.55
N ILE A 133 -18.40 -1.68 -6.37
CA ILE A 133 -19.24 -1.93 -5.18
C ILE A 133 -19.96 -0.64 -4.78
N LEU A 134 -19.25 0.49 -4.66
CA LEU A 134 -19.85 1.76 -4.29
C LEU A 134 -20.94 2.19 -5.27
N LEU A 135 -20.68 2.13 -6.58
CA LEU A 135 -21.67 2.49 -7.59
C LEU A 135 -22.91 1.59 -7.52
N THR A 136 -22.72 0.28 -7.34
CA THR A 136 -23.83 -0.68 -7.24
C THR A 136 -24.68 -0.40 -6.01
N VAL A 137 -24.05 -0.16 -4.86
CA VAL A 137 -24.76 0.19 -3.61
C VAL A 137 -25.54 1.50 -3.79
N TYR A 138 -24.94 2.53 -4.37
CA TYR A 138 -25.58 3.84 -4.48
C TYR A 138 -26.76 3.80 -5.44
N LYS A 139 -26.66 3.02 -6.52
CA LYS A 139 -27.77 2.76 -7.45
C LYS A 139 -28.94 2.01 -6.80
N MET A 140 -28.72 1.24 -5.73
CA MET A 140 -29.82 0.61 -5.00
C MET A 140 -30.50 1.56 -4.02
N PHE A 141 -29.79 2.56 -3.51
CA PHE A 141 -30.29 3.51 -2.51
C PHE A 141 -30.92 4.78 -3.12
N PHE A 142 -30.54 5.16 -4.35
CA PHE A 142 -31.04 6.30 -5.11
C PHE A 142 -31.64 5.86 -6.44
#